data_AF-A0A5B1LNS3-F1
#
_entry.id   AF-A0A5B1LNS3-F1
#
_cell.length_a   1.000
_cell.length_b   1.000
_cell.length_c   1.000
_cell.angle_alpha   90.00
_cell.angle_beta   90.00
_cell.angle_gamma   90.00
#
_symmetry.space_group_name_H-M   'P 1'
#
loop_
_entity.id
_entity.type
_entity.pdbx_description
1 polymer ?
#
loop_
_entity_poly.entity_id
_entity_poly.type
_entity_poly.pdbx_seq_one_letter_code
_entity_poly.pdbx_strand_id
1 'polypeptide(L)'
;MIVLVPGVPALLPSYASLDDPVADLRAACAAAVATLGPQVRVIAASAPAEKVARHLLATAGLEVVDDASDILVVGNGSAMRTEKAPGHFDERAEGFDDALRAALVAPDPAALASLDPALADALWADVAGIGAAAGLLTSELTAEVGYDAAPYGVQYWVIRWL
;
A
#
# COMPACT_ATOMS: atom_id res chain seq x y z
N MET A 1 0.47 2.74 15.76
CA MET A 1 1.35 2.73 14.57
C MET A 1 0.48 2.57 13.33
N ILE A 2 0.83 3.21 12.23
CA ILE A 2 0.15 3.01 10.93
C ILE A 2 1.20 2.50 9.93
N VAL A 3 0.84 1.46 9.18
CA VAL A 3 1.67 0.88 8.10
C VAL A 3 0.85 0.78 6.83
N LEU A 4 1.42 1.20 5.70
CA LEU A 4 0.89 0.98 4.35
C LEU A 4 1.68 -0.13 3.66
N VAL A 5 0.97 -1.08 3.05
CA VAL A 5 1.54 -2.13 2.18
C VAL A 5 0.71 -2.26 0.89
N PRO A 6 1.28 -2.76 -0.22
CA PRO A 6 0.52 -2.98 -1.44
C PRO A 6 -0.36 -4.23 -1.36
N GLY A 7 -1.52 -4.19 -2.01
CA GLY A 7 -2.46 -5.31 -2.12
C GLY A 7 -2.13 -6.31 -3.23
N VAL A 8 -0.86 -6.41 -3.64
CA VAL A 8 -0.47 -7.18 -4.83
C VAL A 8 -0.48 -8.71 -4.56
N PRO A 9 -1.14 -9.52 -5.41
CA PRO A 9 -1.21 -10.97 -5.23
C PRO A 9 0.16 -11.68 -5.18
N ALA A 10 1.21 -11.10 -5.76
CA ALA A 10 2.58 -11.62 -5.69
C ALA A 10 3.10 -11.76 -4.25
N LEU A 11 2.51 -11.06 -3.29
CA LEU A 11 2.80 -11.24 -1.86
C LEU A 11 2.21 -12.53 -1.26
N LEU A 12 1.30 -13.21 -1.95
CA LEU A 12 0.68 -14.46 -1.48
C LEU A 12 1.56 -15.68 -1.80
N PRO A 13 1.46 -16.77 -1.01
CA PRO A 13 2.28 -17.97 -1.20
C PRO A 13 2.00 -18.71 -2.51
N SER A 14 0.83 -18.50 -3.12
CA SER A 14 0.49 -19.08 -4.43
C SER A 14 1.37 -18.57 -5.58
N TYR A 15 2.14 -17.51 -5.35
CA TYR A 15 3.09 -16.93 -6.31
C TYR A 15 4.55 -17.17 -5.90
N ALA A 16 4.80 -17.98 -4.87
CA ALA A 16 6.14 -18.41 -4.51
C ALA A 16 6.69 -19.33 -5.60
N SER A 17 7.69 -18.83 -6.34
CA SER A 17 8.44 -19.55 -7.35
C SER A 17 9.91 -19.70 -6.90
N LEU A 18 10.74 -20.44 -7.65
CA LEU A 18 12.18 -20.53 -7.37
C LEU A 18 12.87 -19.15 -7.38
N ASP A 19 12.39 -18.27 -8.26
CA ASP A 19 12.73 -16.84 -8.28
C ASP A 19 11.53 -16.05 -7.73
N ASP A 20 11.71 -15.30 -6.64
CA ASP A 20 10.67 -14.41 -6.10
C ASP A 20 10.76 -13.04 -6.79
N PRO A 21 9.84 -12.71 -7.71
CA PRO A 21 9.88 -11.47 -8.47
C PRO A 21 9.69 -10.22 -7.58
N VAL A 22 9.21 -10.39 -6.35
CA VAL A 22 8.94 -9.29 -5.42
C VAL A 22 9.68 -9.46 -4.10
N ALA A 23 10.84 -10.12 -4.10
CA ALA A 23 11.62 -10.41 -2.89
C ALA A 23 11.89 -9.15 -2.02
N ASP A 24 12.37 -8.06 -2.64
CA ASP A 24 12.65 -6.81 -1.93
C ASP A 24 11.38 -6.18 -1.35
N LEU A 25 10.28 -6.21 -2.11
CA LEU A 25 8.99 -5.70 -1.65
C LEU A 25 8.44 -6.57 -0.49
N ARG A 26 8.55 -7.89 -0.59
CA ARG A 26 8.14 -8.83 0.46
C ARG A 26 8.93 -8.60 1.74
N ALA A 27 10.24 -8.43 1.62
CA ALA A 27 11.12 -8.11 2.74
C ALA A 27 10.73 -6.77 3.39
N ALA A 28 10.45 -5.74 2.59
CA ALA A 28 9.98 -4.45 3.10
C ALA A 28 8.63 -4.57 3.83
N CYS A 29 7.65 -5.27 3.25
CA CYS A 29 6.36 -5.55 3.90
C CYS A 29 6.55 -6.27 5.23
N ALA A 30 7.39 -7.31 5.28
CA ALA A 30 7.67 -8.06 6.50
C ALA A 30 8.32 -7.17 7.57
N ALA A 31 9.30 -6.34 7.19
CA ALA A 31 9.97 -5.42 8.12
C ALA A 31 9.01 -4.36 8.68
N ALA A 32 8.11 -3.81 7.85
CA ALA A 32 7.12 -2.84 8.31
C ALA A 32 6.05 -3.49 9.21
N VAL A 33 5.51 -4.64 8.81
CA VAL A 33 4.49 -5.36 9.61
C VAL A 33 5.05 -5.82 10.96
N ALA A 34 6.33 -6.21 11.04
CA ALA A 34 6.98 -6.58 12.30
C ALA A 34 7.07 -5.45 13.34
N THR A 35 6.72 -4.21 12.95
CA THR A 35 6.70 -3.05 13.87
C THR A 35 5.35 -2.81 14.52
N LEU A 36 4.30 -3.51 14.06
CA LEU A 36 2.96 -3.44 14.63
C LEU A 36 2.87 -4.29 15.91
N GLY A 37 1.95 -3.93 16.79
CA GLY A 37 1.59 -4.71 17.97
C GLY A 37 0.78 -5.97 17.63
N PRO A 38 0.44 -6.79 18.65
CA PRO A 38 -0.16 -8.11 18.48
C PRO A 38 -1.56 -8.10 17.88
N GLN A 39 -2.28 -6.97 17.96
CA GLN A 39 -3.63 -6.80 17.42
C GLN A 39 -3.59 -5.64 16.42
N VAL A 40 -4.11 -5.88 15.22
CA VAL A 40 -4.02 -4.95 14.10
C VAL A 40 -5.38 -4.78 13.43
N ARG A 41 -5.77 -3.53 13.20
CA ARG A 41 -6.93 -3.17 12.40
C ARG A 41 -6.52 -3.08 10.94
N VAL A 42 -7.27 -3.73 10.05
CA VAL A 42 -7.02 -3.69 8.61
C VAL A 42 -7.92 -2.66 7.93
N ILE A 43 -7.33 -1.81 7.09
CA ILE A 43 -8.05 -0.91 6.18
C ILE A 43 -7.71 -1.32 4.76
N ALA A 44 -8.62 -2.06 4.11
CA ALA A 44 -8.47 -2.55 2.74
C ALA A 44 -9.82 -2.39 2.02
N ALA A 45 -9.79 -2.13 0.71
CA ALA A 45 -11.00 -1.82 -0.06
C ALA A 45 -11.49 -2.97 -0.97
N SER A 46 -10.78 -4.11 -0.96
CA SER A 46 -11.12 -5.24 -1.82
C SER A 46 -10.77 -6.58 -1.16
N ALA A 47 -11.52 -7.63 -1.52
CA ALA A 47 -11.25 -8.98 -1.03
C ALA A 47 -9.82 -9.49 -1.36
N PRO A 48 -9.21 -9.18 -2.53
CA PRO A 48 -7.79 -9.44 -2.77
C PRO A 48 -6.86 -8.72 -1.80
N ALA A 49 -7.07 -7.42 -1.56
CA ALA A 49 -6.27 -6.62 -0.64
C ALA A 49 -6.37 -7.17 0.80
N GLU A 50 -7.57 -7.53 1.25
CA GLU A 50 -7.78 -8.18 2.56
C GLU A 50 -7.06 -9.53 2.69
N LYS A 51 -6.98 -10.32 1.61
CA LYS A 51 -6.23 -11.59 1.63
C LYS A 51 -4.74 -11.34 1.82
N VAL A 52 -4.18 -10.33 1.16
CA VAL A 52 -2.78 -9.94 1.32
C VAL A 52 -2.52 -9.46 2.75
N ALA A 53 -3.37 -8.56 3.28
CA ALA A 53 -3.27 -8.09 4.67
C ALA A 53 -3.23 -9.25 5.66
N ARG A 54 -4.23 -10.14 5.59
CA ARG A 54 -4.33 -11.31 6.47
C ARG A 54 -3.12 -12.24 6.34
N HIS A 55 -2.61 -12.44 5.13
CA HIS A 55 -1.43 -13.27 4.93
C HIS A 55 -0.19 -12.67 5.61
N LEU A 56 0.06 -11.37 5.43
CA LEU A 56 1.20 -10.69 6.05
C LEU A 56 1.12 -10.73 7.58
N LEU A 57 -0.06 -10.42 8.15
CA LEU A 57 -0.29 -10.44 9.60
C LEU A 57 -0.16 -11.85 10.18
N ALA A 58 -0.78 -12.87 9.55
CA ALA A 58 -0.67 -14.24 10.01
C ALA A 58 0.77 -14.76 9.97
N THR A 59 1.55 -14.37 8.95
CA THR A 59 2.97 -14.73 8.83
C THR A 59 3.81 -14.10 9.95
N ALA A 60 3.45 -12.89 10.39
CA ALA A 60 4.07 -12.21 11.53
C ALA A 60 3.51 -12.66 12.90
N GLY A 61 2.49 -13.52 12.93
CA GLY A 61 1.84 -13.97 14.17
C GLY A 61 0.93 -12.91 14.82
N LEU A 62 0.40 -11.97 14.04
CA LEU A 62 -0.47 -10.88 14.50
C LEU A 62 -1.95 -11.20 14.24
N GLU A 63 -2.82 -10.72 15.12
CA GLU A 63 -4.27 -10.93 15.06
C GLU A 63 -4.98 -9.74 14.41
N VAL A 64 -6.01 -10.01 13.59
CA VAL A 64 -6.86 -8.96 13.02
C VAL A 64 -7.99 -8.65 14.00
N VAL A 65 -8.05 -7.39 14.45
CA VAL A 65 -9.06 -6.90 15.40
C VAL A 65 -9.56 -5.54 14.93
N ASP A 66 -10.88 -5.38 14.82
CA ASP A 66 -11.50 -4.18 14.21
C ASP A 66 -11.20 -2.87 14.97
N ASP A 67 -11.05 -2.94 16.30
CA ASP A 67 -10.83 -1.77 17.17
C ASP A 67 -9.37 -1.62 17.64
N ALA A 68 -8.42 -2.32 17.01
CA ALA A 68 -7.01 -2.20 17.35
C ALA A 68 -6.43 -0.81 17.02
N SER A 69 -5.49 -0.35 17.86
CA SER A 69 -4.81 0.95 17.68
C SER A 69 -3.70 0.91 16.63
N ASP A 70 -3.15 -0.27 16.36
CA ASP A 70 -2.20 -0.47 15.27
C ASP A 70 -2.95 -0.79 13.99
N ILE A 71 -2.56 -0.16 12.89
CA ILE A 71 -3.35 -0.13 11.65
C ILE A 71 -2.47 -0.56 10.48
N LEU A 72 -2.99 -1.52 9.71
CA LEU A 72 -2.43 -1.92 8.41
C LEU A 72 -3.37 -1.44 7.31
N VAL A 73 -2.93 -0.43 6.56
CA VAL A 73 -3.58 0.07 5.36
C VAL A 73 -3.06 -0.72 4.15
N VAL A 74 -3.97 -1.11 3.26
CA VAL A 74 -3.61 -1.75 2.00
C VAL A 74 -4.01 -0.86 0.83
N GLY A 75 -3.05 -0.59 -0.05
CA GLY A 75 -3.25 0.19 -1.26
C GLY A 75 -1.96 0.35 -2.07
N ASN A 76 -2.09 0.74 -3.33
CA ASN A 76 -0.97 0.97 -4.25
C ASN A 76 -1.28 2.12 -5.21
N GLY A 77 -0.24 2.65 -5.83
CA GLY A 77 -0.37 3.63 -6.90
C GLY A 77 -0.82 2.99 -8.22
N SER A 78 -0.64 3.72 -9.30
CA SER A 78 -1.05 3.32 -10.66
C SER A 78 -0.42 2.01 -11.11
N ALA A 79 -1.10 1.30 -12.02
CA ALA A 79 -0.59 0.10 -12.69
C ALA A 79 -0.26 0.36 -14.17
N MET A 80 0.10 1.61 -14.51
CA MET A 80 0.21 2.11 -15.89
C MET A 80 1.50 2.91 -16.16
N ARG A 81 2.57 2.74 -15.38
CA ARG A 81 3.80 3.55 -15.52
C ARG A 81 4.70 3.19 -16.73
N THR A 82 4.46 2.06 -17.40
CA THR A 82 5.29 1.60 -18.53
C THR A 82 4.46 0.88 -19.58
N GLU A 83 4.98 0.75 -20.81
CA GLU A 83 4.28 0.01 -21.87
C GLU A 83 3.99 -1.46 -21.53
N LYS A 84 4.82 -2.04 -20.65
CA LYS A 84 4.70 -3.43 -20.16
C LYS A 84 3.89 -3.54 -18.87
N ALA A 85 3.40 -2.43 -18.34
CA ALA A 85 2.58 -2.44 -17.13
C ALA A 85 1.26 -3.19 -17.41
N PRO A 86 0.62 -3.77 -16.37
CA PRO A 86 -0.64 -4.50 -16.54
C PRO A 86 -1.74 -3.69 -17.24
N GLY A 87 -1.82 -2.39 -16.95
CA GLY A 87 -2.79 -1.48 -17.56
C GLY A 87 -2.30 -0.79 -18.85
N HIS A 88 -1.09 -1.13 -19.34
CA HIS A 88 -0.36 -0.40 -20.38
C HIS A 88 0.03 1.04 -19.97
N PHE A 89 0.87 1.70 -20.76
CA PHE A 89 1.35 3.05 -20.42
C PHE A 89 0.22 4.08 -20.51
N ASP A 90 0.11 4.90 -19.47
CA ASP A 90 -0.69 6.12 -19.46
C ASP A 90 0.17 7.27 -18.95
N GLU A 91 0.25 8.37 -19.72
CA GLU A 91 1.12 9.52 -19.38
C GLU A 91 0.74 10.20 -18.06
N ARG A 92 -0.49 10.01 -17.58
CA ARG A 92 -0.99 10.58 -16.33
C ARG A 92 -0.51 9.82 -15.10
N ALA A 93 -0.05 8.58 -15.27
CA ALA A 93 0.32 7.66 -14.19
C ALA A 93 1.41 8.24 -13.28
N GLU A 94 2.47 8.79 -13.86
CA GLU A 94 3.60 9.34 -13.10
C GLU A 94 3.19 10.55 -12.26
N GLY A 95 2.47 11.51 -12.84
CA GLY A 95 2.00 12.69 -12.10
C GLY A 95 1.00 12.36 -11.00
N PHE A 96 0.14 11.36 -11.22
CA PHE A 96 -0.77 10.84 -10.21
C PHE A 96 0.00 10.21 -9.03
N ASP A 97 0.96 9.34 -9.31
CA ASP A 97 1.75 8.66 -8.29
C ASP A 97 2.64 9.62 -7.52
N ASP A 98 3.23 10.62 -8.16
CA ASP A 98 4.06 11.64 -7.51
C ASP A 98 3.24 12.49 -6.53
N ALA A 99 2.03 12.89 -6.91
CA ALA A 99 1.13 13.65 -6.04
C ALA A 99 0.69 12.81 -4.83
N LEU A 100 0.32 11.55 -5.06
CA LEU A 100 -0.06 10.63 -3.99
C LEU A 100 1.12 10.35 -3.05
N ARG A 101 2.31 10.11 -3.61
CA ARG A 101 3.55 9.92 -2.84
C ARG A 101 3.86 11.12 -1.97
N ALA A 102 3.74 12.34 -2.50
CA ALA A 102 3.99 13.56 -1.72
C ALA A 102 3.07 13.64 -0.50
N ALA A 103 1.78 13.36 -0.67
CA ALA A 103 0.79 13.35 0.41
C ALA A 103 0.97 12.19 1.42
N LEU A 104 1.64 11.10 1.03
CA LEU A 104 1.97 9.99 1.95
C LEU A 104 3.25 10.26 2.75
N VAL A 105 4.28 10.85 2.12
CA VAL A 105 5.59 11.13 2.75
C VAL A 105 5.54 12.37 3.64
N ALA A 106 4.76 13.37 3.25
CA ALA A 106 4.36 14.48 4.10
C ALA A 106 2.84 14.38 4.29
N PRO A 107 2.38 13.63 5.31
CA PRO A 107 0.96 13.33 5.51
C PRO A 107 0.06 14.55 5.34
N ASP A 108 -0.70 14.55 4.25
CA ASP A 108 -1.70 15.56 3.93
C ASP A 108 -3.09 14.90 3.87
N PRO A 109 -3.85 14.93 4.97
CA PRO A 109 -5.15 14.27 5.04
C PRO A 109 -6.15 14.86 4.05
N ALA A 110 -6.02 16.14 3.68
CA ALA A 110 -6.93 16.78 2.73
C ALA A 110 -6.62 16.33 1.29
N ALA A 111 -5.33 16.22 0.93
CA ALA A 111 -4.93 15.67 -0.36
C ALA A 111 -5.36 14.20 -0.51
N LEU A 112 -5.14 13.37 0.52
CA LEU A 112 -5.53 11.96 0.49
C LEU A 112 -7.05 11.75 0.44
N ALA A 113 -7.83 12.63 1.09
CA ALA A 113 -9.29 12.59 1.04
C ALA A 113 -9.87 13.14 -0.27
N SER A 114 -9.09 13.88 -1.07
CA SER A 114 -9.52 14.50 -2.33
C SER A 114 -9.01 13.77 -3.57
N LEU A 115 -8.46 12.56 -3.41
CA LEU A 115 -8.08 11.70 -4.53
C LEU A 115 -9.26 11.50 -5.48
N ASP A 116 -9.03 11.70 -6.78
CA ASP A 116 -10.04 11.49 -7.81
C ASP A 116 -10.24 9.97 -8.01
N PRO A 117 -11.39 9.40 -7.59
CA PRO A 117 -11.62 7.98 -7.70
C PRO A 117 -11.77 7.52 -9.15
N ALA A 118 -12.22 8.40 -10.06
CA ALA A 118 -12.35 8.07 -11.47
C ALA A 118 -10.98 8.02 -12.16
N LEU A 119 -10.07 8.93 -11.81
CA LEU A 119 -8.69 8.86 -12.28
C LEU A 119 -7.96 7.65 -11.70
N ALA A 120 -8.12 7.37 -10.41
CA ALA A 120 -7.52 6.19 -9.77
C ALA A 120 -8.00 4.90 -10.45
N ASP A 121 -9.30 4.76 -10.70
CA ASP A 121 -9.88 3.62 -11.44
C ASP A 121 -9.35 3.55 -12.87
N ALA A 122 -9.27 4.68 -13.59
CA ALA A 122 -8.72 4.72 -14.94
C ALA A 122 -7.24 4.31 -15.00
N LEU A 123 -6.47 4.56 -13.94
CA LEU A 123 -5.05 4.20 -13.81
C LEU A 123 -4.81 2.85 -13.11
N TRP A 124 -5.89 2.13 -12.78
CA TRP A 124 -5.86 0.87 -12.03
C TRP A 124 -5.12 0.97 -10.68
N ALA A 125 -5.21 2.13 -10.02
CA ALA A 125 -4.65 2.37 -8.70
C ALA A 125 -5.62 1.88 -7.60
N ASP A 126 -5.09 1.25 -6.55
CA ASP A 126 -5.87 0.87 -5.37
C ASP A 126 -5.65 1.91 -4.26
N VAL A 127 -6.44 2.98 -4.30
CA VAL A 127 -6.32 4.10 -3.34
C VAL A 127 -7.43 4.16 -2.31
N ALA A 128 -8.42 3.28 -2.38
CA ALA A 128 -9.59 3.38 -1.52
C ALA A 128 -9.25 3.11 -0.04
N GLY A 129 -8.32 2.20 0.25
CA GLY A 129 -7.78 2.01 1.60
C GLY A 129 -7.00 3.24 2.10
N ILE A 130 -6.22 3.87 1.21
CA ILE A 130 -5.45 5.09 1.52
C ILE A 130 -6.41 6.25 1.84
N GLY A 131 -7.43 6.48 1.01
CA GLY A 131 -8.44 7.51 1.23
C GLY A 131 -9.24 7.29 2.52
N ALA A 132 -9.59 6.03 2.84
CA ALA A 132 -10.26 5.70 4.10
C ALA A 132 -9.38 5.95 5.34
N ALA A 133 -8.06 5.86 5.20
CA ALA A 133 -7.10 6.15 6.25
C ALA A 133 -6.67 7.62 6.32
N ALA A 134 -7.12 8.48 5.39
CA ALA A 134 -6.65 9.86 5.26
C ALA A 134 -6.68 10.64 6.57
N GLY A 135 -7.80 10.59 7.31
CA GLY A 135 -7.96 11.30 8.59
C GLY A 135 -7.05 10.80 9.72
N LEU A 136 -6.40 9.65 9.56
CA LEU A 136 -5.43 9.09 10.50
C LEU A 136 -4.00 9.52 10.17
N LEU A 137 -3.74 9.93 8.93
CA LEU A 137 -2.44 10.35 8.43
C LEU A 137 -2.30 11.87 8.57
N THR A 138 -1.98 12.32 9.79
CA THR A 138 -1.90 13.74 10.12
C THR A 138 -0.46 14.27 9.98
N SER A 139 -0.32 15.58 9.78
CA SER A 139 0.96 16.24 9.51
C SER A 139 2.00 16.15 10.62
N GLU A 140 1.60 15.73 11.83
CA GLU A 140 2.49 15.50 12.96
C GLU A 140 3.25 14.16 12.83
N LEU A 141 2.74 13.23 12.03
CA LEU A 141 3.35 11.93 11.83
C LEU A 141 4.58 12.04 10.93
N THR A 142 5.62 11.29 11.29
CA THR A 142 6.81 11.18 10.43
C THR A 142 6.74 9.92 9.59
N ALA A 143 6.74 10.08 8.27
CA ALA A 143 6.75 8.96 7.34
C ALA A 143 8.16 8.38 7.20
N GLU A 144 8.26 7.06 7.30
CA GLU A 144 9.46 6.31 6.95
C GLU A 144 9.15 5.35 5.80
N VAL A 145 9.82 5.58 4.67
CA VAL A 145 9.61 4.82 3.44
C VAL A 145 10.56 3.61 3.42
N GLY A 146 9.99 2.42 3.52
CA GLY A 146 10.72 1.15 3.42
C GLY A 146 10.78 0.59 2.00
N TYR A 147 9.85 0.99 1.12
CA TYR A 147 9.85 0.64 -0.30
C TYR A 147 9.11 1.70 -1.11
N ASP A 148 9.66 2.04 -2.27
CA ASP A 148 9.08 3.00 -3.22
C ASP A 148 9.65 2.73 -4.61
N ALA A 149 8.96 1.90 -5.39
CA ALA A 149 9.38 1.55 -6.74
C ALA A 149 8.22 0.99 -7.57
N ALA A 150 8.41 1.01 -8.89
CA ALA A 150 7.48 0.45 -9.87
C ALA A 150 8.13 -0.60 -10.79
N PRO A 151 8.65 -1.72 -10.26
CA PRO A 151 9.44 -2.69 -11.04
C PRO A 151 8.66 -3.34 -12.20
N TYR A 152 7.33 -3.36 -12.10
CA TYR A 152 6.43 -3.92 -13.11
C TYR A 152 5.55 -2.85 -13.78
N GLY A 153 5.94 -1.58 -13.67
CA GLY A 153 5.09 -0.44 -14.05
C GLY A 153 3.87 -0.25 -13.15
N VAL A 154 3.87 -0.90 -11.97
CA VAL A 154 2.89 -0.70 -10.91
C VAL A 154 3.60 -0.08 -9.72
N GLN A 155 3.14 1.08 -9.27
CA GLN A 155 3.77 1.78 -8.14
C GLN A 155 3.39 1.13 -6.81
N TYR A 156 4.41 0.63 -6.10
CA TYR A 156 4.27 0.03 -4.79
C TYR A 156 4.96 0.88 -3.73
N TRP A 157 4.31 1.00 -2.57
CA TRP A 157 4.87 1.65 -1.40
C TRP A 157 4.79 0.74 -0.18
N VAL A 158 5.83 0.77 0.63
CA VAL A 158 5.78 0.31 2.01
C VAL A 158 6.20 1.49 2.88
N ILE A 159 5.28 2.01 3.68
CA ILE A 159 5.50 3.20 4.50
C ILE A 159 5.00 2.91 5.91
N ARG A 160 5.73 3.39 6.91
CA ARG A 160 5.26 3.42 8.30
C ARG A 160 5.25 4.86 8.81
N TRP A 161 4.33 5.16 9.71
CA TRP A 161 4.19 6.48 10.32
C TRP A 161 4.32 6.40 11.84
N LEU A 162 5.24 7.20 12.37
CA LEU A 162 5.54 7.36 13.80
C LEU A 162 4.87 8.59 14.40
#